data_AF-A0A9D5X6Z5-F1
#
_entry.id   AF-A0A9D5X6Z5-F1
#
_cell.length_a   1.000
_cell.length_b   1.000
_cell.length_c   1.000
_cell.angle_alpha   90.00
_cell.angle_beta   90.00
_cell.angle_gamma   90.00
#
_symmetry.space_group_name_H-M   'P 1'
#
loop_
_entity.id
_entity.type
_entity.pdbx_description
1 polymer ?
#
loop_
_entity_poly.entity_id
_entity_poly.type
_entity_poly.pdbx_seq_one_letter_code
_entity_poly.pdbx_strand_id
1 'polypeptide(L)'
;MDEMVLATQKWLNRTYVNDNRFNQVEESGHTGWNTIFGLIRALQIELGIQFTADNFGEGTKAKFSEMFPNGISRQTLGKKPTSNIYAIIQGALWCKGYAAHYGSITNVIDGGTIESILKLKNDMGLINHQNNFVVDIEMMGALLSMKQFRLLAMYGGKTSIREIQQEINRRYREYTGIVPTDGIYGREMNEAMIQVLQAIEGFTPEEATGYFGNGTRARLKTIDSGSSDWVWLASSALVCNGIRRNITRSWSFELSEDVRKFQESYALPVTSVIDKTTWMSLLTSKGDPDRKCVACDTRFEITDELASCLKEDGYRIVGRYLCEPDQEMTAENDLFKALRTGELDRIGSCPEKWCKQAFQVFKRSAVIS
;
A
#
# COMPACT_ATOMS: atom_id res chain seq x y z
N MET A 1 -17.65 -7.50 -17.63
CA MET A 1 -17.09 -8.68 -18.32
C MET A 1 -16.20 -8.22 -19.46
N ASP A 2 -15.02 -8.81 -19.58
CA ASP A 2 -14.04 -8.60 -20.65
C ASP A 2 -13.89 -9.90 -21.46
N GLU A 3 -14.05 -9.82 -22.78
CA GLU A 3 -14.04 -10.99 -23.67
C GLU A 3 -12.66 -11.67 -23.74
N MET A 4 -11.58 -10.91 -23.59
CA MET A 4 -10.22 -11.46 -23.64
C MET A 4 -9.80 -12.06 -22.31
N VAL A 5 -10.34 -11.56 -21.19
CA VAL A 5 -10.27 -12.28 -19.90
C VAL A 5 -11.04 -13.59 -19.97
N LEU A 6 -12.24 -13.62 -20.56
CA LEU A 6 -12.98 -14.86 -20.78
C LEU A 6 -12.21 -15.85 -21.67
N ALA A 7 -11.59 -15.35 -22.75
CA ALA A 7 -10.74 -16.16 -23.61
C ALA A 7 -9.53 -16.73 -22.87
N THR A 8 -8.96 -15.98 -21.92
CA THR A 8 -7.89 -16.44 -21.03
C THR A 8 -8.35 -17.58 -20.13
N GLN A 9 -9.50 -17.42 -19.47
CA GLN A 9 -10.05 -18.45 -18.57
C GLN A 9 -10.37 -19.75 -19.35
N LYS A 10 -10.97 -19.63 -20.54
CA LYS A 10 -11.22 -20.75 -21.45
C LYS A 10 -9.93 -21.43 -21.91
N TRP A 11 -8.93 -20.64 -22.29
CA TRP A 11 -7.63 -21.17 -22.70
C TRP A 11 -6.95 -21.95 -21.57
N LEU A 12 -6.97 -21.42 -20.35
CA LEU A 12 -6.44 -22.09 -19.16
C LEU A 12 -7.11 -23.44 -18.92
N ASN A 13 -8.44 -23.48 -18.86
CA ASN A 13 -9.19 -24.72 -18.64
C ASN A 13 -8.94 -25.73 -19.76
N ARG A 14 -9.04 -25.32 -21.02
CA ARG A 14 -8.79 -26.22 -22.16
C ARG A 14 -7.38 -26.82 -22.15
N THR A 15 -6.39 -26.04 -21.71
CA THR A 15 -4.97 -26.45 -21.78
C THR A 15 -4.57 -27.31 -20.57
N TYR A 16 -5.08 -27.00 -19.37
CA TYR A 16 -4.54 -27.56 -18.13
C TYR A 16 -5.55 -28.33 -17.26
N VAL A 17 -6.86 -28.35 -17.55
CA VAL A 17 -7.85 -29.00 -16.66
C VAL A 17 -7.61 -30.51 -16.44
N ASN A 18 -6.92 -31.17 -17.37
CA ASN A 18 -6.56 -32.59 -17.25
C ASN A 18 -5.23 -32.81 -16.50
N ASP A 19 -4.51 -31.75 -16.13
CA ASP A 19 -3.31 -31.82 -15.30
C ASP A 19 -3.72 -31.72 -13.83
N ASN A 20 -3.36 -32.72 -13.02
CA ASN A 20 -3.74 -32.79 -11.61
C ASN A 20 -3.13 -31.67 -10.74
N ARG A 21 -2.17 -30.91 -11.27
CA ARG A 21 -1.57 -29.73 -10.63
C ARG A 21 -2.36 -28.45 -10.87
N PHE A 22 -3.36 -28.47 -11.75
CA PHE A 22 -4.16 -27.31 -12.12
C PHE A 22 -5.56 -27.33 -11.49
N ASN A 23 -6.03 -26.16 -11.07
CA ASN A 23 -7.40 -25.98 -10.58
C ASN A 23 -8.22 -25.28 -11.66
N GLN A 24 -9.40 -25.81 -11.97
CA GLN A 24 -10.31 -25.18 -12.93
C GLN A 24 -10.62 -23.73 -12.53
N VAL A 25 -10.58 -22.84 -13.52
CA VAL A 25 -10.87 -21.42 -13.36
C VAL A 25 -12.31 -21.15 -13.85
N GLU A 26 -13.05 -20.33 -13.11
CA GLU A 26 -14.37 -19.88 -13.54
C GLU A 26 -14.28 -19.02 -14.82
N GLU A 27 -15.08 -19.35 -15.84
CA GLU A 27 -15.12 -18.66 -17.13
C GLU A 27 -16.13 -17.51 -17.13
N SER A 28 -15.92 -16.53 -16.25
CA SER A 28 -16.85 -15.40 -16.03
C SER A 28 -16.53 -14.14 -16.83
N GLY A 29 -15.35 -14.08 -17.46
CA GLY A 29 -14.79 -12.87 -18.08
C GLY A 29 -14.51 -11.73 -17.10
N HIS A 30 -14.49 -11.99 -15.80
CA HIS A 30 -14.05 -11.05 -14.78
C HIS A 30 -12.64 -11.39 -14.33
N THR A 31 -11.74 -10.40 -14.32
CA THR A 31 -10.41 -10.57 -13.73
C THR A 31 -10.54 -10.70 -12.21
N GLY A 32 -9.57 -11.35 -11.58
CA GLY A 32 -9.54 -11.57 -10.13
C GLY A 32 -8.56 -12.66 -9.72
N TRP A 33 -8.49 -12.90 -8.41
CA TRP A 33 -7.55 -13.86 -7.84
C TRP A 33 -7.62 -15.24 -8.49
N ASN A 34 -8.83 -15.77 -8.74
CA ASN A 34 -8.99 -17.10 -9.35
C ASN A 34 -8.31 -17.20 -10.74
N THR A 35 -8.41 -16.15 -11.57
CA THR A 35 -7.74 -16.14 -12.88
C THR A 35 -6.23 -15.96 -12.75
N ILE A 36 -5.77 -15.09 -11.84
CA ILE A 36 -4.33 -14.91 -11.56
C ILE A 36 -3.71 -16.20 -11.00
N PHE A 37 -4.38 -16.90 -10.10
CA PHE A 37 -3.95 -18.19 -9.57
C PHE A 37 -3.88 -19.26 -10.67
N GLY A 38 -4.87 -19.30 -11.57
CA GLY A 38 -4.80 -20.13 -12.77
C GLY A 38 -3.56 -19.84 -13.61
N LEU A 39 -3.27 -18.57 -13.89
CA LEU A 39 -2.07 -18.16 -14.65
C LEU A 39 -0.76 -18.54 -13.93
N ILE A 40 -0.70 -18.40 -12.60
CA ILE A 40 0.45 -18.81 -11.78
C ILE A 40 0.66 -20.32 -11.86
N ARG A 41 -0.39 -21.13 -11.65
CA ARG A 41 -0.28 -22.59 -11.69
C ARG A 41 0.07 -23.09 -13.08
N ALA A 42 -0.50 -22.49 -14.13
CA ALA A 42 -0.12 -22.75 -15.51
C ALA A 42 1.38 -22.48 -15.73
N LEU A 43 1.91 -21.36 -15.23
CA LEU A 43 3.34 -21.07 -15.32
C LEU A 43 4.17 -22.13 -14.60
N GLN A 44 3.79 -22.50 -13.37
CA GLN A 44 4.50 -23.50 -12.58
C GLN A 44 4.52 -24.87 -13.28
N ILE A 45 3.41 -25.26 -13.92
CA ILE A 45 3.33 -26.47 -14.75
C ILE A 45 4.32 -26.41 -15.92
N GLU A 46 4.35 -25.30 -16.66
CA GLU A 46 5.27 -25.08 -17.78
C GLU A 46 6.74 -25.05 -17.34
N LEU A 47 7.01 -24.63 -16.10
CA LEU A 47 8.33 -24.66 -15.47
C LEU A 47 8.70 -26.04 -14.90
N GLY A 48 7.83 -27.05 -15.01
CA GLY A 48 8.08 -28.41 -14.54
C GLY A 48 7.92 -28.62 -13.02
N ILE A 49 7.31 -27.67 -12.32
CA ILE A 49 7.07 -27.76 -10.87
C ILE A 49 6.00 -28.83 -10.60
N GLN A 50 6.31 -29.74 -9.67
CA GLN A 50 5.44 -30.89 -9.36
C GLN A 50 4.33 -30.52 -8.36
N PHE A 51 4.64 -29.68 -7.37
CA PHE A 51 3.68 -29.20 -6.37
C PHE A 51 3.42 -27.72 -6.59
N THR A 52 2.31 -27.42 -7.28
CA THR A 52 1.90 -26.05 -7.61
C THR A 52 1.22 -25.38 -6.42
N ALA A 53 1.26 -24.04 -6.41
CA ALA A 53 0.70 -23.20 -5.36
C ALA A 53 0.19 -21.88 -5.94
N ASP A 54 -0.74 -21.23 -5.24
CA ASP A 54 -1.42 -19.99 -5.64
C ASP A 54 -0.56 -18.74 -5.41
N ASN A 55 0.76 -18.83 -5.61
CA ASN A 55 1.70 -17.73 -5.44
C ASN A 55 2.94 -17.83 -6.34
N PHE A 56 3.44 -16.67 -6.80
CA PHE A 56 4.72 -16.54 -7.50
C PHE A 56 5.88 -16.47 -6.48
N GLY A 57 6.07 -17.55 -5.72
CA GLY A 57 7.09 -17.65 -4.67
C GLY A 57 8.50 -18.01 -5.17
N GLU A 58 9.46 -18.12 -4.25
CA GLU A 58 10.89 -18.34 -4.53
C GLU A 58 11.18 -19.55 -5.44
N GLY A 59 10.46 -20.67 -5.25
CA GLY A 59 10.61 -21.84 -6.12
C GLY A 59 10.22 -21.54 -7.58
N THR A 60 9.15 -20.76 -7.79
CA THR A 60 8.71 -20.35 -9.12
C THR A 60 9.70 -19.36 -9.74
N LYS A 61 10.18 -18.40 -8.95
CA LYS A 61 11.21 -17.43 -9.40
C LYS A 61 12.48 -18.15 -9.83
N ALA A 62 13.00 -19.05 -8.99
CA ALA A 62 14.22 -19.81 -9.29
C ALA A 62 14.11 -20.61 -10.60
N LYS A 63 12.98 -21.31 -10.80
CA LYS A 63 12.74 -22.06 -12.04
C LYS A 63 12.56 -21.16 -13.27
N PHE A 64 11.92 -20.01 -13.11
CA PHE A 64 11.83 -19.02 -14.19
C PHE A 64 13.22 -18.49 -14.57
N SER A 65 14.07 -18.16 -13.59
CA SER A 65 15.46 -17.73 -13.82
C SER A 65 16.31 -18.82 -14.48
N GLU A 66 16.13 -20.09 -14.09
CA GLU A 66 16.82 -21.23 -14.69
C GLU A 66 16.44 -21.38 -16.18
N MET A 67 15.15 -21.27 -16.50
CA MET A 67 14.65 -21.39 -17.88
C MET A 67 14.95 -20.15 -18.74
N PHE A 68 14.90 -18.96 -18.15
CA PHE A 68 15.12 -17.67 -18.82
C PHE A 68 16.14 -16.80 -18.05
N PRO A 69 17.45 -17.15 -18.08
CA PRO A 69 18.47 -16.42 -17.30
C PRO A 69 18.56 -14.92 -17.61
N ASN A 70 18.20 -14.53 -18.83
CA ASN A 70 18.20 -13.13 -19.30
C ASN A 70 16.77 -12.60 -19.54
N GLY A 71 15.76 -13.26 -18.95
CA GLY A 71 14.35 -12.98 -19.21
C GLY A 71 13.90 -13.35 -20.63
N ILE A 72 12.60 -13.19 -20.89
CA ILE A 72 12.02 -13.40 -22.22
C ILE A 72 12.24 -12.14 -23.05
N SER A 73 13.28 -12.19 -23.89
CA SER A 73 13.74 -11.09 -24.75
C SER A 73 13.49 -11.38 -26.24
N ARG A 74 13.76 -10.41 -27.12
CA ARG A 74 13.70 -10.64 -28.59
C ARG A 74 14.58 -11.81 -29.06
N GLN A 75 15.74 -12.01 -28.43
CA GLN A 75 16.62 -13.15 -28.71
C GLN A 75 15.96 -14.47 -28.29
N THR A 76 15.25 -14.48 -27.16
CA THR A 76 14.50 -15.65 -26.68
C THR A 76 13.39 -16.00 -27.68
N LEU A 77 12.61 -15.00 -28.11
CA LEU A 77 11.56 -15.19 -29.12
C LEU A 77 12.12 -15.71 -30.45
N GLY A 78 13.30 -15.24 -30.88
CA GLY A 78 13.95 -15.73 -32.10
C GLY A 78 14.39 -17.20 -32.02
N LYS A 79 14.77 -17.69 -30.84
CA LYS A 79 15.16 -19.10 -30.62
C LYS A 79 13.95 -20.02 -30.38
N LYS A 80 12.94 -19.52 -29.66
CA LYS A 80 11.72 -20.25 -29.32
C LYS A 80 10.52 -19.34 -29.60
N PRO A 81 9.98 -19.35 -30.83
CA PRO A 81 8.93 -18.41 -31.25
C PRO A 81 7.57 -18.70 -30.63
N THR A 82 7.35 -19.94 -30.15
CA THR A 82 6.10 -20.36 -29.52
C THR A 82 6.30 -20.95 -28.12
N SER A 83 5.42 -20.62 -27.19
CA SER A 83 5.37 -21.18 -25.84
C SER A 83 4.03 -20.87 -25.15
N ASN A 84 3.52 -21.79 -24.34
CA ASN A 84 2.39 -21.51 -23.46
C ASN A 84 2.70 -20.43 -22.41
N ILE A 85 3.97 -20.21 -22.06
CA ILE A 85 4.38 -19.09 -21.19
C ILE A 85 4.05 -17.74 -21.85
N TYR A 86 4.09 -17.67 -23.19
CA TYR A 86 3.71 -16.46 -23.91
C TYR A 86 2.20 -16.23 -23.87
N ALA A 87 1.40 -17.30 -23.95
CA ALA A 87 -0.04 -17.25 -23.72
C ALA A 87 -0.40 -16.79 -22.30
N ILE A 88 0.37 -17.23 -21.29
CA ILE A 88 0.22 -16.77 -19.90
C ILE A 88 0.49 -15.27 -19.80
N ILE A 89 1.54 -14.76 -20.45
CA ILE A 89 1.85 -13.32 -20.49
C ILE A 89 0.71 -12.54 -21.14
N GLN A 90 0.17 -13.01 -22.27
CA GLN A 90 -0.99 -12.36 -22.92
C GLN A 90 -2.20 -12.33 -21.98
N GLY A 91 -2.54 -13.45 -21.36
CA GLY A 91 -3.65 -13.54 -20.42
C GLY A 91 -3.48 -12.60 -19.22
N ALA A 92 -2.26 -12.53 -18.68
CA ALA A 92 -1.93 -11.60 -17.60
C ALA A 92 -2.04 -10.13 -18.01
N LEU A 93 -1.62 -9.76 -19.23
CA LEU A 93 -1.80 -8.41 -19.77
C LEU A 93 -3.29 -8.04 -19.81
N TRP A 94 -4.15 -8.90 -20.35
CA TRP A 94 -5.60 -8.68 -20.37
C TRP A 94 -6.17 -8.52 -18.97
N CYS A 95 -5.75 -9.37 -18.01
CA CYS A 95 -6.17 -9.26 -16.61
C CYS A 95 -5.73 -7.93 -15.95
N LYS A 96 -4.62 -7.34 -16.39
CA LYS A 96 -4.11 -6.02 -15.98
C LYS A 96 -4.74 -4.85 -16.74
N GLY A 97 -5.57 -5.13 -17.75
CA GLY A 97 -6.17 -4.12 -18.62
C GLY A 97 -5.21 -3.59 -19.70
N TYR A 98 -4.14 -4.32 -20.03
CA TYR A 98 -3.29 -4.04 -21.18
C TYR A 98 -3.70 -4.94 -22.34
N ALA A 99 -3.69 -4.39 -23.54
CA ALA A 99 -3.96 -5.19 -24.72
C ALA A 99 -2.86 -6.25 -24.91
N ALA A 100 -3.20 -7.32 -25.61
CA ALA A 100 -2.24 -8.23 -26.20
C ALA A 100 -2.78 -8.65 -27.57
N HIS A 101 -2.44 -9.85 -28.06
CA HIS A 101 -3.08 -10.40 -29.24
C HIS A 101 -4.62 -10.41 -29.07
N TYR A 102 -5.35 -9.90 -30.07
CA TYR A 102 -6.81 -9.77 -30.02
C TYR A 102 -7.51 -10.98 -30.66
N GLY A 103 -8.70 -11.33 -30.16
CA GLY A 103 -9.56 -12.37 -30.72
C GLY A 103 -9.28 -13.79 -30.20
N SER A 104 -8.05 -14.08 -29.75
CA SER A 104 -7.74 -15.32 -29.04
C SER A 104 -6.48 -15.21 -28.18
N ILE A 105 -6.31 -16.13 -27.24
CA ILE A 105 -5.02 -16.33 -26.56
C ILE A 105 -4.16 -17.23 -27.43
N THR A 106 -2.98 -16.74 -27.82
CA THR A 106 -2.03 -17.45 -28.67
C THR A 106 -0.73 -17.73 -27.92
N ASN A 107 0.08 -18.63 -28.45
CA ASN A 107 1.36 -19.00 -27.87
C ASN A 107 2.54 -18.20 -28.45
N VAL A 108 2.31 -17.01 -29.02
CA VAL A 108 3.32 -16.15 -29.66
C VAL A 108 3.32 -14.76 -29.04
N ILE A 109 4.49 -14.13 -28.87
CA ILE A 109 4.58 -12.70 -28.54
C ILE A 109 4.76 -11.90 -29.82
N ASP A 110 3.68 -11.29 -30.31
CA ASP A 110 3.69 -10.43 -31.49
C ASP A 110 4.05 -8.97 -31.17
N GLY A 111 4.10 -8.12 -32.20
CA GLY A 111 4.44 -6.70 -32.04
C GLY A 111 3.53 -5.95 -31.06
N GLY A 112 2.21 -6.19 -31.12
CA GLY A 112 1.24 -5.55 -30.23
C GLY A 112 1.39 -5.97 -28.77
N THR A 113 1.74 -7.25 -28.52
CA THR A 113 2.07 -7.74 -27.19
C THR A 113 3.35 -7.08 -26.65
N ILE A 114 4.38 -6.91 -27.50
CA ILE A 114 5.62 -6.20 -27.14
C ILE A 114 5.32 -4.75 -26.76
N GLU A 115 4.56 -4.02 -27.56
CA GLU A 115 4.18 -2.62 -27.29
C GLU A 115 3.45 -2.48 -25.97
N SER A 116 2.55 -3.42 -25.66
CA SER A 116 1.78 -3.41 -24.41
C SER A 116 2.65 -3.70 -23.19
N ILE A 117 3.67 -4.55 -23.31
CA ILE A 117 4.67 -4.79 -22.26
C ILE A 117 5.53 -3.54 -22.04
N LEU A 118 5.96 -2.86 -23.11
CA LEU A 118 6.68 -1.59 -22.98
C LEU A 118 5.81 -0.50 -22.33
N LYS A 119 4.52 -0.45 -22.68
CA LYS A 119 3.55 0.46 -22.05
C LYS A 119 3.37 0.15 -20.56
N LEU A 120 3.25 -1.13 -20.19
CA LEU A 120 3.19 -1.54 -18.79
C LEU A 120 4.46 -1.13 -18.03
N LYS A 121 5.66 -1.33 -18.59
CA LYS A 121 6.92 -0.88 -17.97
C LYS A 121 6.97 0.63 -17.77
N ASN A 122 6.49 1.40 -18.75
CA ASN A 122 6.33 2.86 -18.62
C ASN A 122 5.40 3.22 -17.47
N ASP A 123 4.24 2.58 -17.44
CA ASP A 123 3.22 2.80 -16.43
C ASP A 123 3.70 2.44 -15.01
N MET A 124 4.57 1.45 -14.88
CA MET A 124 5.23 1.07 -13.63
C MET A 124 6.33 2.06 -13.19
N GLY A 125 6.77 2.98 -14.05
CA GLY A 125 7.88 3.89 -13.77
C GLY A 125 9.28 3.31 -14.02
N LEU A 126 9.37 2.16 -14.70
CA LEU A 126 10.64 1.43 -14.89
C LEU A 126 11.41 1.84 -16.15
N ILE A 127 11.25 3.08 -16.62
CA ILE A 127 12.05 3.62 -17.71
C ILE A 127 13.30 4.24 -17.11
N ASN A 128 14.40 3.46 -17.09
CA ASN A 128 15.75 3.95 -17.28
C ASN A 128 16.60 2.81 -17.85
N HIS A 129 17.20 3.10 -19.01
CA HIS A 129 18.08 2.26 -19.85
C HIS A 129 17.41 1.10 -20.61
N GLN A 130 17.13 1.43 -21.88
CA GLN A 130 16.73 0.57 -23.00
C GLN A 130 15.21 0.40 -23.15
N ASN A 131 14.66 0.93 -24.25
CA ASN A 131 13.39 0.53 -24.88
C ASN A 131 13.43 -0.94 -25.34
N ASN A 132 14.07 -1.81 -24.56
CA ASN A 132 14.27 -3.19 -24.88
C ASN A 132 13.14 -4.01 -24.26
N PHE A 133 12.51 -4.78 -25.13
CA PHE A 133 11.54 -5.77 -24.74
C PHE A 133 12.23 -6.89 -23.95
N VAL A 134 11.92 -6.96 -22.66
CA VAL A 134 12.27 -8.07 -21.79
C VAL A 134 11.19 -8.24 -20.72
N VAL A 135 10.72 -9.48 -20.56
CA VAL A 135 9.94 -9.91 -19.39
C VAL A 135 10.89 -10.68 -18.49
N ASP A 136 11.44 -9.99 -17.49
CA ASP A 136 12.26 -10.55 -16.44
C ASP A 136 11.40 -11.05 -15.26
N ILE A 137 12.05 -11.52 -14.19
CA ILE A 137 11.39 -12.11 -13.02
C ILE A 137 10.48 -11.08 -12.33
N GLU A 138 10.93 -9.83 -12.20
CA GLU A 138 10.16 -8.76 -11.57
C GLU A 138 8.91 -8.43 -12.40
N MET A 139 9.07 -8.35 -13.72
CA MET A 139 7.97 -8.12 -14.65
C MET A 139 6.98 -9.28 -14.67
N MET A 140 7.47 -10.52 -14.62
CA MET A 140 6.59 -11.70 -14.54
C MET A 140 5.82 -11.74 -13.23
N GLY A 141 6.48 -11.43 -12.11
CA GLY A 141 5.83 -11.29 -10.81
C GLY A 141 4.80 -10.15 -10.78
N ALA A 142 5.11 -9.01 -11.42
CA ALA A 142 4.18 -7.91 -11.57
C ALA A 142 2.95 -8.32 -12.39
N LEU A 143 3.13 -8.99 -13.53
CA LEU A 143 2.04 -9.53 -14.38
C LEU A 143 1.15 -10.51 -13.62
N LEU A 144 1.74 -11.39 -12.80
CA LEU A 144 1.06 -12.43 -12.04
C LEU A 144 0.65 -12.00 -10.61
N SER A 145 0.46 -10.71 -10.38
CA SER A 145 -0.02 -10.17 -9.10
C SER A 145 -1.35 -9.42 -9.26
N MET A 146 -1.94 -8.98 -8.15
CA MET A 146 -3.08 -8.06 -8.18
C MET A 146 -2.67 -6.57 -8.21
N LYS A 147 -1.38 -6.25 -8.25
CA LYS A 147 -0.91 -4.85 -8.30
C LYS A 147 -1.40 -4.17 -9.57
N GLN A 148 -2.05 -3.01 -9.47
CA GLN A 148 -2.55 -2.30 -10.64
C GLN A 148 -1.54 -1.22 -11.08
N PHE A 149 -1.34 -1.09 -12.39
CA PHE A 149 -0.40 -0.15 -13.00
C PHE A 149 -1.07 0.85 -13.93
N ARG A 150 -2.39 0.75 -14.15
CA ARG A 150 -3.20 1.82 -14.74
C ARG A 150 -3.77 2.73 -13.67
N LEU A 151 -3.87 4.02 -13.99
CA LEU A 151 -4.45 5.01 -13.10
C LEU A 151 -5.93 4.67 -12.87
N LEU A 152 -6.30 4.42 -11.61
CA LEU A 152 -7.65 4.11 -11.20
C LEU A 152 -8.44 5.38 -10.88
N ALA A 153 -8.51 6.31 -11.84
CA ALA A 153 -9.14 7.63 -11.64
C ALA A 153 -10.60 7.53 -11.16
N MET A 154 -11.36 6.55 -11.68
CA MET A 154 -12.75 6.32 -11.27
C MET A 154 -12.90 5.84 -9.82
N TYR A 155 -11.83 5.33 -9.22
CA TYR A 155 -11.76 4.86 -7.83
C TYR A 155 -10.99 5.83 -6.93
N GLY A 156 -10.87 7.10 -7.35
CA GLY A 156 -10.17 8.14 -6.59
C GLY A 156 -8.66 8.19 -6.79
N GLY A 157 -8.11 7.40 -7.73
CA GLY A 157 -6.70 7.45 -8.09
C GLY A 157 -6.29 8.83 -8.62
N LYS A 158 -5.18 9.37 -8.12
CA LYS A 158 -4.65 10.70 -8.47
C LYS A 158 -3.35 10.59 -9.26
N THR A 159 -3.19 11.44 -10.28
CA THR A 159 -1.95 11.50 -11.07
C THR A 159 -0.73 11.81 -10.21
N SER A 160 -0.83 12.73 -9.26
CA SER A 160 0.29 13.06 -8.35
C SER A 160 0.69 11.88 -7.46
N ILE A 161 -0.26 11.05 -7.01
CA ILE A 161 0.06 9.83 -6.25
C ILE A 161 0.74 8.80 -7.16
N ARG A 162 0.27 8.65 -8.40
CA ARG A 162 0.90 7.79 -9.40
C ARG A 162 2.35 8.21 -9.69
N GLU A 163 2.61 9.51 -9.80
CA GLU A 163 3.97 10.04 -9.98
C GLU A 163 4.90 9.64 -8.82
N ILE A 164 4.41 9.67 -7.58
CA ILE A 164 5.16 9.20 -6.41
C ILE A 164 5.43 7.69 -6.53
N GLN A 165 4.40 6.87 -6.80
CA GLN A 165 4.54 5.42 -6.96
C GLN A 165 5.56 5.06 -8.06
N GLN A 166 5.53 5.77 -9.18
CA GLN A 166 6.48 5.58 -10.28
C GLN A 166 7.90 5.99 -9.91
N GLU A 167 8.08 7.08 -9.15
CA GLU A 167 9.39 7.49 -8.63
C GLU A 167 9.94 6.46 -7.62
N ILE A 168 9.09 5.90 -6.75
CA ILE A 168 9.45 4.81 -5.83
C ILE A 168 9.99 3.62 -6.62
N ASN A 169 9.23 3.12 -7.61
CA ASN A 169 9.68 2.00 -8.45
C ASN A 169 10.97 2.32 -9.22
N ARG A 170 11.15 3.57 -9.66
CA ARG A 170 12.33 3.96 -10.43
C ARG A 170 13.59 4.01 -9.58
N ARG A 171 13.52 4.54 -8.36
CA ARG A 171 14.69 4.89 -7.53
C ARG A 171 14.91 4.01 -6.31
N TYR A 172 13.85 3.38 -5.80
CA TYR A 172 13.86 2.69 -4.51
C TYR A 172 13.37 1.23 -4.60
N ARG A 173 13.19 0.67 -5.81
CA ARG A 173 12.72 -0.72 -5.97
C ARG A 173 13.58 -1.78 -5.29
N GLU A 174 14.87 -1.53 -5.08
CA GLU A 174 15.73 -2.46 -4.31
C GLU A 174 15.28 -2.58 -2.85
N TYR A 175 14.67 -1.52 -2.31
CA TYR A 175 14.10 -1.47 -0.96
C TYR A 175 12.64 -1.94 -0.95
N THR A 176 11.84 -1.50 -1.93
CA THR A 176 10.37 -1.64 -1.90
C THR A 176 9.83 -2.79 -2.73
N GLY A 177 10.64 -3.37 -3.61
CA GLY A 177 10.14 -4.06 -4.80
C GLY A 177 9.31 -3.12 -5.68
N ILE A 178 8.52 -3.70 -6.58
CA ILE A 178 7.60 -2.95 -7.44
C ILE A 178 6.28 -2.73 -6.71
N VAL A 179 5.94 -1.49 -6.39
CA VAL A 179 4.62 -1.09 -5.87
C VAL A 179 3.61 -0.84 -7.02
N PRO A 180 2.29 -0.98 -6.79
CA PRO A 180 1.29 -0.55 -7.76
C PRO A 180 1.46 0.92 -8.10
N THR A 181 1.13 1.29 -9.34
CA THR A 181 1.15 2.68 -9.83
C THR A 181 -0.26 3.18 -10.17
N ASP A 182 -1.25 2.73 -9.42
CA ASP A 182 -2.68 2.98 -9.64
C ASP A 182 -3.18 4.39 -9.25
N GLY A 183 -2.33 5.20 -8.63
CA GLY A 183 -2.66 6.52 -8.10
C GLY A 183 -3.41 6.50 -6.77
N ILE A 184 -3.51 5.36 -6.09
CA ILE A 184 -4.18 5.23 -4.80
C ILE A 184 -3.14 5.12 -3.68
N TYR A 185 -3.26 6.00 -2.67
CA TYR A 185 -2.43 5.90 -1.46
C TYR A 185 -3.01 4.85 -0.51
N GLY A 186 -2.51 3.62 -0.64
CA GLY A 186 -2.90 2.47 0.19
C GLY A 186 -1.80 2.03 1.15
N ARG A 187 -2.07 0.93 1.88
CA ARG A 187 -1.14 0.35 2.87
C ARG A 187 0.23 0.02 2.27
N GLU A 188 0.25 -0.64 1.11
CA GLU A 188 1.49 -1.03 0.42
C GLU A 188 2.34 0.18 0.04
N MET A 189 1.72 1.26 -0.44
CA MET A 189 2.43 2.49 -0.76
C MET A 189 2.96 3.19 0.51
N ASN A 190 2.21 3.19 1.61
CA ASN A 190 2.69 3.77 2.88
C ASN A 190 3.90 2.99 3.43
N GLU A 191 3.85 1.66 3.41
CA GLU A 191 4.97 0.82 3.80
C GLU A 191 6.22 1.13 2.94
N ALA A 192 6.04 1.25 1.62
CA ALA A 192 7.10 1.66 0.71
C ALA A 192 7.62 3.08 0.99
N MET A 193 6.77 4.04 1.36
CA MET A 193 7.20 5.39 1.77
C MET A 193 8.06 5.37 3.04
N ILE A 194 7.80 4.44 3.97
CA ILE A 194 8.64 4.25 5.16
C ILE A 194 9.97 3.58 4.79
N GLN A 195 9.96 2.61 3.86
CA GLN A 195 11.20 2.02 3.34
C GLN A 195 12.06 3.05 2.60
N VAL A 196 11.43 3.96 1.86
CA VAL A 196 12.09 5.11 1.23
C VAL A 196 12.70 6.04 2.27
N LEU A 197 11.99 6.35 3.36
CA LEU A 197 12.56 7.09 4.48
C LEU A 197 13.81 6.38 5.02
N GLN A 198 13.73 5.08 5.24
CA GLN A 198 14.86 4.27 5.73
C GLN A 198 16.03 4.29 4.74
N ALA A 199 15.78 4.21 3.43
CA ALA A 199 16.83 4.37 2.42
C ALA A 199 17.51 5.75 2.52
N ILE A 200 16.73 6.82 2.68
CA ILE A 200 17.23 8.20 2.83
C ILE A 200 18.01 8.38 4.15
N GLU A 201 17.63 7.66 5.20
CA GLU A 201 18.31 7.58 6.50
C GLU A 201 19.59 6.72 6.46
N GLY A 202 19.86 6.04 5.34
CA GLY A 202 21.07 5.23 5.13
C GLY A 202 20.98 3.80 5.64
N PHE A 203 19.78 3.24 5.83
CA PHE A 203 19.60 1.80 6.02
C PHE A 203 19.93 1.05 4.72
N THR A 204 20.38 -0.20 4.84
CA THR A 204 20.50 -1.08 3.66
C THR A 204 19.12 -1.61 3.24
N PRO A 205 18.96 -2.16 2.01
CA PRO A 205 17.71 -2.80 1.59
C PRO A 205 17.19 -3.86 2.56
N GLU A 206 18.08 -4.64 3.17
CA GLU A 206 17.73 -5.70 4.12
C GLU A 206 17.25 -5.15 5.47
N GLU A 207 17.74 -3.97 5.88
CA GLU A 207 17.33 -3.32 7.13
C GLU A 207 16.05 -2.49 6.97
N ALA A 208 15.73 -2.07 5.75
CA ALA A 208 14.57 -1.23 5.42
C ALA A 208 13.26 -2.04 5.38
N THR A 209 12.74 -2.35 6.57
CA THR A 209 11.55 -3.19 6.76
C THR A 209 10.21 -2.49 6.52
N GLY A 210 10.19 -1.16 6.35
CA GLY A 210 8.95 -0.39 6.30
C GLY A 210 8.29 -0.21 7.68
N TYR A 211 8.91 -0.73 8.74
CA TYR A 211 8.47 -0.53 10.12
C TYR A 211 9.07 0.74 10.73
N PHE A 212 8.21 1.67 11.16
CA PHE A 212 8.61 2.93 11.79
C PHE A 212 8.95 2.75 13.28
N GLY A 213 10.07 2.08 13.54
CA GLY A 213 10.57 1.76 14.88
C GLY A 213 11.55 2.78 15.48
N ASN A 214 12.19 2.41 16.59
CA ASN A 214 13.17 3.24 17.28
C ASN A 214 14.37 3.61 16.40
N GLY A 215 14.82 2.68 15.54
CA GLY A 215 15.92 2.94 14.60
C GLY A 215 15.61 4.09 13.63
N THR A 216 14.46 4.02 12.95
CA THR A 216 13.95 5.10 12.09
C THR A 216 13.77 6.39 12.87
N ARG A 217 13.07 6.34 14.02
CA ARG A 217 12.85 7.53 14.89
C ARG A 217 14.13 8.23 15.32
N ALA A 218 15.23 7.50 15.50
CA ALA A 218 16.51 8.04 15.93
C ALA A 218 17.30 8.74 14.80
N ARG A 219 16.98 8.46 13.53
CA ARG A 219 17.68 9.01 12.35
C ARG A 219 16.92 10.12 11.63
N LEU A 220 15.69 10.40 12.06
CA LEU A 220 14.90 11.52 11.57
C LEU A 220 15.65 12.85 11.67
N LYS A 221 15.53 13.66 10.63
CA LYS A 221 16.08 15.02 10.57
C LYS A 221 14.95 16.04 10.51
N THR A 222 15.14 17.18 11.18
CA THR A 222 14.30 18.36 10.93
C THR A 222 14.66 18.95 9.57
N ILE A 223 13.65 19.24 8.75
CA ILE A 223 13.85 19.92 7.46
C ILE A 223 13.01 21.19 7.37
N ASP A 224 13.66 22.25 6.88
CA ASP A 224 13.12 23.61 6.76
C ASP A 224 13.70 24.39 5.56
N SER A 225 14.52 23.74 4.74
CA SER A 225 15.30 24.39 3.68
C SER A 225 15.92 23.38 2.71
N GLY A 226 16.50 23.90 1.61
CA GLY A 226 17.34 23.14 0.68
C GLY A 226 16.57 22.29 -0.34
N SER A 227 17.32 21.49 -1.10
CA SER A 227 16.78 20.56 -2.10
C SER A 227 17.35 19.17 -1.88
N SER A 228 16.50 18.17 -1.62
CA SER A 228 16.96 16.82 -1.27
C SER A 228 15.86 15.76 -1.42
N ASP A 229 16.24 14.49 -1.27
CA ASP A 229 15.30 13.38 -1.14
C ASP A 229 14.43 13.48 0.13
N TRP A 230 14.92 14.14 1.19
CA TRP A 230 14.11 14.44 2.37
C TRP A 230 12.95 15.39 2.03
N VAL A 231 13.21 16.46 1.29
CA VAL A 231 12.17 17.41 0.85
C VAL A 231 11.19 16.73 -0.11
N TRP A 232 11.69 15.86 -0.99
CA TRP A 232 10.84 15.06 -1.86
C TRP A 232 9.89 14.17 -1.07
N LEU A 233 10.39 13.37 -0.13
CA LEU A 233 9.57 12.49 0.68
C LEU A 233 8.54 13.26 1.49
N ALA A 234 8.91 14.40 2.07
CA ALA A 234 8.01 15.29 2.79
C ALA A 234 6.87 15.81 1.92
N SER A 235 7.20 16.37 0.76
CA SER A 235 6.17 16.88 -0.16
C SER A 235 5.27 15.76 -0.68
N SER A 236 5.83 14.58 -0.95
CA SER A 236 5.08 13.37 -1.32
C SER A 236 4.13 12.94 -0.20
N ALA A 237 4.57 12.94 1.06
CA ALA A 237 3.72 12.62 2.21
C ALA A 237 2.60 13.65 2.41
N LEU A 238 2.87 14.95 2.20
CA LEU A 238 1.82 15.99 2.23
C LEU A 238 0.80 15.83 1.10
N VAL A 239 1.21 15.37 -0.09
CA VAL A 239 0.29 15.02 -1.18
C VAL A 239 -0.57 13.80 -0.80
N CYS A 240 0.04 12.77 -0.22
CA CYS A 240 -0.66 11.58 0.27
C CYS A 240 -1.70 11.91 1.35
N ASN A 241 -1.38 12.86 2.24
CA ASN A 241 -2.27 13.35 3.29
C ASN A 241 -3.28 14.42 2.79
N GLY A 242 -3.32 14.71 1.48
CA GLY A 242 -4.30 15.61 0.88
C GLY A 242 -4.09 17.11 1.16
N ILE A 243 -2.96 17.49 1.75
CA ILE A 243 -2.62 18.88 2.06
C ILE A 243 -2.07 19.59 0.82
N ARG A 244 -1.25 18.88 0.05
CA ARG A 244 -0.53 19.41 -1.10
C ARG A 244 -1.00 18.77 -2.41
N ARG A 245 -0.91 19.49 -3.53
CA ARG A 245 -1.29 18.98 -4.86
C ARG A 245 -0.14 18.38 -5.66
N ASN A 246 1.02 19.04 -5.67
CA ASN A 246 2.15 18.72 -6.53
C ASN A 246 3.40 18.39 -5.72
N ILE A 247 4.21 17.42 -6.17
CA ILE A 247 5.47 17.04 -5.52
C ILE A 247 6.56 18.08 -5.83
N THR A 248 7.52 18.27 -4.91
CA THR A 248 8.72 19.08 -5.15
C THR A 248 9.93 18.44 -4.49
N ARG A 249 11.13 18.69 -5.03
CA ARG A 249 12.41 18.32 -4.39
C ARG A 249 13.10 19.50 -3.73
N SER A 250 12.53 20.69 -3.82
CA SER A 250 13.09 21.95 -3.31
C SER A 250 12.15 22.58 -2.31
N TRP A 251 12.72 22.98 -1.18
CA TRP A 251 11.99 23.69 -0.13
C TRP A 251 11.64 25.09 -0.62
N SER A 252 10.43 25.52 -0.34
CA SER A 252 9.92 26.83 -0.73
C SER A 252 8.97 27.35 0.35
N PHE A 253 8.63 28.64 0.26
CA PHE A 253 7.64 29.24 1.16
C PHE A 253 6.30 28.48 1.09
N GLU A 254 5.86 28.07 -0.10
CA GLU A 254 4.62 27.31 -0.27
C GLU A 254 4.67 25.94 0.42
N LEU A 255 5.82 25.25 0.40
CA LEU A 255 5.97 24.00 1.13
C LEU A 255 5.90 24.21 2.64
N SER A 256 6.55 25.27 3.14
CA SER A 256 6.46 25.68 4.55
C SER A 256 5.03 25.99 4.98
N GLU A 257 4.26 26.67 4.13
CA GLU A 257 2.84 26.97 4.38
C GLU A 257 1.97 25.71 4.36
N ASP A 258 2.25 24.74 3.49
CA ASP A 258 1.57 23.44 3.50
C ASP A 258 1.88 22.64 4.78
N VAL A 259 3.12 22.69 5.27
CA VAL A 259 3.49 22.09 6.56
C VAL A 259 2.73 22.75 7.70
N ARG A 260 2.64 24.08 7.72
CA ARG A 260 1.84 24.82 8.71
C ARG A 260 0.38 24.34 8.74
N LYS A 261 -0.26 24.27 7.57
CA LYS A 261 -1.66 23.79 7.43
C LYS A 261 -1.83 22.35 7.91
N PHE A 262 -0.87 21.48 7.60
CA PHE A 262 -0.89 20.10 8.11
C PHE A 262 -0.82 20.09 9.64
N GLN A 263 0.12 20.83 10.24
CA GLN A 263 0.27 20.91 11.69
C GLN A 263 -1.00 21.45 12.37
N GLU A 264 -1.59 22.52 11.84
CA GLU A 264 -2.88 23.06 12.31
C GLU A 264 -3.99 22.00 12.22
N SER A 265 -4.12 21.31 11.09
CA SER A 265 -5.18 20.32 10.85
C SER A 265 -5.07 19.09 11.75
N TYR A 266 -3.86 18.72 12.16
CA TYR A 266 -3.57 17.58 13.03
C TYR A 266 -3.33 17.99 14.51
N ALA A 267 -3.58 19.26 14.84
CA ALA A 267 -3.35 19.86 16.15
C ALA A 267 -1.93 19.62 16.69
N LEU A 268 -0.93 19.63 15.81
CA LEU A 268 0.49 19.56 16.15
C LEU A 268 0.99 20.94 16.59
N PRO A 269 2.13 21.03 17.30
CA PRO A 269 2.85 22.29 17.43
C PRO A 269 3.12 22.89 16.05
N VAL A 270 2.71 24.14 15.85
CA VAL A 270 2.82 24.82 14.56
C VAL A 270 4.20 25.46 14.46
N THR A 271 5.13 24.74 13.84
CA THR A 271 6.54 25.14 13.66
C THR A 271 6.88 25.51 12.22
N SER A 272 6.00 25.15 11.26
CA SER A 272 6.22 25.30 9.81
C SER A 272 7.45 24.57 9.26
N VAL A 273 8.08 23.72 10.09
CA VAL A 273 9.18 22.83 9.72
C VAL A 273 8.74 21.39 9.90
N ILE A 274 9.39 20.46 9.20
CA ILE A 274 9.08 19.04 9.36
C ILE A 274 10.06 18.47 10.38
N ASP A 275 9.67 18.61 11.65
CA ASP A 275 10.35 18.02 12.80
C ASP A 275 9.94 16.55 13.02
N LYS A 276 10.49 15.93 14.06
CA LYS A 276 10.22 14.53 14.42
C LYS A 276 8.72 14.25 14.57
N THR A 277 8.00 15.11 15.29
CA THR A 277 6.56 14.98 15.52
C THR A 277 5.78 15.05 14.19
N THR A 278 6.17 15.95 13.30
CA THR A 278 5.57 16.11 11.97
C THR A 278 5.84 14.91 11.07
N TRP A 279 7.08 14.39 11.02
CA TRP A 279 7.42 13.18 10.27
C TRP A 279 6.57 11.97 10.68
N MET A 280 6.46 11.75 11.98
CA MET A 280 5.72 10.62 12.52
C MET A 280 4.23 10.75 12.22
N SER A 281 3.69 11.97 12.24
CA SER A 281 2.30 12.25 11.90
C SER A 281 2.02 12.12 10.39
N LEU A 282 3.00 12.42 9.54
CA LEU A 282 2.88 12.28 8.08
C LEU A 282 2.84 10.82 7.63
N LEU A 283 3.63 9.94 8.27
CA LEU A 283 3.88 8.58 7.79
C LEU A 283 3.25 7.48 8.65
N THR A 284 2.75 7.81 9.84
CA THR A 284 2.14 6.83 10.74
C THR A 284 0.77 7.29 11.22
N SER A 285 -0.17 6.36 11.29
CA SER A 285 -1.55 6.66 11.73
C SER A 285 -1.63 7.10 13.19
N LYS A 286 -0.72 6.63 14.04
CA LYS A 286 -0.64 6.99 15.47
C LYS A 286 0.13 8.29 15.74
N GLY A 287 0.80 8.86 14.74
CA GLY A 287 1.66 10.02 14.89
C GLY A 287 2.77 9.83 15.92
N ASP A 288 3.12 10.92 16.59
CA ASP A 288 4.09 10.94 17.68
C ASP A 288 3.43 10.52 19.01
N PRO A 289 3.74 9.32 19.55
CA PRO A 289 3.17 8.86 20.81
C PRO A 289 3.72 9.62 22.02
N ASP A 290 4.85 10.33 21.86
CA ASP A 290 5.49 11.10 22.91
C ASP A 290 5.00 12.57 22.90
N ARG A 291 4.10 12.93 21.98
CA ARG A 291 3.50 14.27 21.92
C ARG A 291 2.60 14.49 23.14
N LYS A 292 2.87 15.58 23.86
CA LYS A 292 1.98 16.04 24.94
C LYS A 292 0.57 16.23 24.43
N CYS A 293 -0.40 15.67 25.14
CA CYS A 293 -1.81 15.88 24.89
C CYS A 293 -2.52 16.22 26.20
N VAL A 294 -3.64 16.93 26.08
CA VAL A 294 -4.53 17.25 27.20
C VAL A 294 -5.74 16.34 27.26
N ALA A 295 -5.85 15.41 26.31
CA ALA A 295 -6.99 14.51 26.16
C ALA A 295 -6.53 13.05 26.06
N CYS A 296 -7.26 12.14 26.70
CA CYS A 296 -7.13 10.70 26.53
C CYS A 296 -8.51 10.06 26.35
N ASP A 297 -8.55 8.84 25.84
CA ASP A 297 -9.72 7.97 25.90
C ASP A 297 -9.33 6.66 26.59
N THR A 298 -10.27 6.08 27.34
CA THR A 298 -10.04 4.81 28.00
C THR A 298 -11.32 4.02 28.18
N ARG A 299 -11.19 2.70 28.14
CA ARG A 299 -12.28 1.79 28.52
C ARG A 299 -12.39 1.60 30.03
N PHE A 300 -11.32 1.88 30.77
CA PHE A 300 -11.28 1.67 32.21
C PHE A 300 -12.11 2.73 32.94
N GLU A 301 -12.70 2.35 34.08
CA GLU A 301 -13.39 3.28 34.96
C GLU A 301 -12.42 4.35 35.48
N ILE A 302 -12.85 5.61 35.44
CA ILE A 302 -12.20 6.74 36.07
C ILE A 302 -12.54 6.77 37.57
N THR A 303 -11.68 6.14 38.36
CA THR A 303 -11.68 6.27 39.83
C THR A 303 -11.06 7.60 40.26
N ASP A 304 -11.19 7.97 41.54
CA ASP A 304 -10.59 9.20 42.06
C ASP A 304 -9.05 9.17 41.98
N GLU A 305 -8.44 8.00 42.18
CA GLU A 305 -7.00 7.78 42.04
C GLU A 305 -6.56 7.97 40.59
N LEU A 306 -7.24 7.31 39.65
CA LEU A 306 -6.91 7.44 38.22
C LEU A 306 -7.15 8.87 37.72
N ALA A 307 -8.23 9.52 38.15
CA ALA A 307 -8.49 10.93 37.83
C ALA A 307 -7.39 11.86 38.35
N SER A 308 -6.81 11.55 39.52
CA SER A 308 -5.71 12.33 40.10
C SER A 308 -4.41 12.11 39.31
N CYS A 309 -4.05 10.85 39.00
CA CYS A 309 -2.89 10.54 38.15
C CYS A 309 -2.99 11.20 36.78
N LEU A 310 -4.14 11.10 36.10
CA LEU A 310 -4.36 11.75 34.80
C LEU A 310 -4.16 13.27 34.87
N LYS A 311 -4.56 13.93 35.95
CA LYS A 311 -4.33 15.38 36.11
C LYS A 311 -2.87 15.73 36.33
N GLU A 312 -2.19 14.95 37.18
CA GLU A 312 -0.76 15.09 37.45
C GLU A 312 0.06 14.93 36.17
N ASP A 313 -0.35 13.98 35.31
CA ASP A 313 0.22 13.76 33.97
C ASP A 313 -0.18 14.84 32.94
N GLY A 314 -1.05 15.79 33.31
CA GLY A 314 -1.42 16.94 32.49
C GLY A 314 -2.69 16.78 31.63
N TYR A 315 -3.41 15.67 31.77
CA TYR A 315 -4.70 15.48 31.10
C TYR A 315 -5.80 16.36 31.73
N ARG A 316 -6.70 16.81 30.87
CA ARG A 316 -7.83 17.71 31.15
C ARG A 316 -9.13 17.29 30.47
N ILE A 317 -9.09 16.31 29.58
CA ILE A 317 -10.24 15.74 28.87
C ILE A 317 -10.11 14.21 28.87
N VAL A 318 -11.15 13.48 29.30
CA VAL A 318 -11.23 12.01 29.18
C VAL A 318 -12.44 11.66 28.33
N GLY A 319 -12.22 10.90 27.27
CA GLY A 319 -13.26 10.21 26.51
C GLY A 319 -13.65 8.89 27.16
N ARG A 320 -14.97 8.67 27.35
CA ARG A 320 -15.53 7.44 27.92
C ARG A 320 -16.62 6.88 27.02
N TYR A 321 -16.72 5.55 26.99
CA TYR A 321 -17.77 4.88 26.23
C TYR A 321 -19.09 5.07 26.94
N LEU A 322 -20.08 5.62 26.24
CA LEU A 322 -21.42 5.81 26.80
C LEU A 322 -22.18 4.49 26.94
N CYS A 323 -21.86 3.50 26.09
CA CYS A 323 -22.54 2.22 26.12
C CYS A 323 -21.69 1.02 25.68
N GLU A 324 -22.18 -0.17 25.99
CA GLU A 324 -21.63 -1.45 25.54
C GLU A 324 -22.73 -2.49 25.22
N PRO A 325 -22.40 -3.56 24.45
CA PRO A 325 -23.37 -4.63 24.18
C PRO A 325 -23.93 -5.22 25.47
N ASP A 326 -25.22 -5.54 25.47
CA ASP A 326 -25.94 -6.19 26.59
C ASP A 326 -25.89 -5.41 27.92
N GLN A 327 -25.58 -4.12 27.89
CA GLN A 327 -25.47 -3.27 29.09
C GLN A 327 -26.75 -3.29 29.96
N GLU A 328 -27.95 -3.36 29.36
CA GLU A 328 -29.21 -3.43 30.11
C GLU A 328 -29.36 -4.74 30.92
N MET A 329 -28.64 -5.79 30.53
CA MET A 329 -28.68 -7.12 31.17
C MET A 329 -27.41 -7.41 31.98
N THR A 330 -26.46 -6.49 32.02
CA THR A 330 -25.15 -6.65 32.66
C THR A 330 -25.10 -5.80 33.93
N ALA A 331 -24.70 -6.41 35.05
CA ALA A 331 -24.51 -5.65 36.29
C ALA A 331 -23.40 -4.61 36.10
N GLU A 332 -23.54 -3.43 36.70
CA GLU A 332 -22.63 -2.31 36.46
C GLU A 332 -21.15 -2.62 36.74
N ASN A 333 -20.88 -3.42 37.77
CA ASN A 333 -19.52 -3.86 38.12
C ASN A 333 -18.90 -4.78 37.07
N ASP A 334 -19.74 -5.48 36.29
CA ASP A 334 -19.34 -6.38 35.23
C ASP A 334 -19.21 -5.66 33.87
N LEU A 335 -19.55 -4.36 33.81
CA LEU A 335 -19.37 -3.57 32.60
C LEU A 335 -17.88 -3.43 32.25
N PHE A 336 -17.55 -3.68 30.99
CA PHE A 336 -16.18 -3.78 30.49
C PHE A 336 -15.56 -2.46 30.03
N LYS A 337 -16.38 -1.61 29.41
CA LYS A 337 -15.97 -0.34 28.79
C LYS A 337 -16.93 0.82 29.08
N ALA A 338 -18.22 0.56 29.29
CA ALA A 338 -19.21 1.59 29.49
C ALA A 338 -18.94 2.41 30.76
N LEU A 339 -19.35 3.66 30.71
CA LEU A 339 -19.31 4.60 31.82
C LEU A 339 -20.18 4.09 32.99
N ARG A 340 -19.66 4.19 34.20
CA ARG A 340 -20.34 3.74 35.44
C ARG A 340 -20.94 4.91 36.22
N THR A 341 -21.87 4.59 37.12
CA THR A 341 -22.57 5.51 37.99
C THR A 341 -21.56 6.24 38.90
N GLY A 342 -21.73 7.56 39.02
CA GLY A 342 -20.82 8.44 39.76
C GLY A 342 -19.50 8.77 39.04
N GLU A 343 -19.15 8.07 37.95
CA GLU A 343 -17.92 8.32 37.19
C GLU A 343 -17.94 9.71 36.54
N LEU A 344 -19.09 10.14 35.99
CA LEU A 344 -19.25 11.50 35.46
C LEU A 344 -19.09 12.58 36.51
N ASP A 345 -19.52 12.31 37.75
CA ASP A 345 -19.35 13.25 38.84
C ASP A 345 -17.88 13.34 39.25
N ARG A 346 -17.13 12.23 39.26
CA ARG A 346 -15.67 12.26 39.47
C ARG A 346 -14.95 13.06 38.37
N ILE A 347 -15.35 12.87 37.11
CA ILE A 347 -14.82 13.64 35.98
C ILE A 347 -15.22 15.13 36.09
N GLY A 348 -16.47 15.42 36.51
CA GLY A 348 -17.07 16.76 36.48
C GLY A 348 -16.89 17.62 37.73
N SER A 349 -16.68 17.03 38.91
CA SER A 349 -16.51 17.71 40.21
C SER A 349 -15.11 18.29 40.42
N CYS A 350 -14.25 18.16 39.41
CA CYS A 350 -12.94 18.80 39.40
C CYS A 350 -13.06 20.32 39.17
N PRO A 351 -12.41 21.17 40.01
CA PRO A 351 -12.58 22.64 39.98
C PRO A 351 -12.23 23.32 38.65
N GLU A 352 -11.38 22.71 37.83
CA GLU A 352 -11.12 23.14 36.45
C GLU A 352 -11.95 22.27 35.50
N LYS A 353 -12.96 22.88 34.86
CA LYS A 353 -13.93 22.22 33.99
C LYS A 353 -13.25 21.30 32.98
N TRP A 354 -13.38 19.98 33.17
CA TRP A 354 -13.24 19.02 32.08
C TRP A 354 -14.35 19.37 31.09
N CYS A 355 -13.99 19.84 29.90
CA CYS A 355 -14.97 20.16 28.88
C CYS A 355 -15.79 18.90 28.60
N LYS A 356 -17.10 18.93 28.89
CA LYS A 356 -18.05 17.88 28.52
C LYS A 356 -18.21 17.83 27.00
N GLN A 357 -17.19 17.38 26.29
CA GLN A 357 -17.33 16.95 24.91
C GLN A 357 -17.42 15.44 24.92
N ALA A 358 -18.68 14.95 24.98
CA ALA A 358 -19.01 13.59 24.66
C ALA A 358 -18.66 13.36 23.18
N PHE A 359 -17.51 12.75 22.91
CA PHE A 359 -17.20 12.30 21.57
C PHE A 359 -18.04 11.05 21.28
N GLN A 360 -18.92 11.21 20.28
CA GLN A 360 -19.76 10.17 19.73
C GLN A 360 -18.86 9.05 19.19
N VAL A 361 -19.09 7.82 19.65
CA VAL A 361 -18.45 6.62 19.09
C VAL A 361 -18.85 6.53 17.62
N PHE A 362 -17.85 6.44 16.74
CA PHE A 362 -18.03 6.06 15.34
C PHE A 362 -18.90 4.79 15.26
N LYS A 363 -20.12 4.93 14.74
CA LYS A 363 -20.80 3.78 14.12
C LYS A 363 -19.89 3.32 12.98
N ARG A 364 -19.24 2.18 13.15
CA ARG A 364 -18.68 1.41 12.03
C ARG A 364 -19.80 1.13 11.05
N SER A 365 -19.89 1.93 9.99
CA SER A 365 -20.59 1.60 8.75
C SER A 365 -19.96 2.37 7.62
N ALA A 366 -18.74 1.97 7.26
CA ALA A 366 -18.23 2.15 5.91
C ALA A 366 -17.32 0.96 5.63
N VAL A 367 -17.94 -0.01 4.98
CA VAL A 367 -17.36 -1.14 4.29
C VAL A 367 -16.12 -0.66 3.52
N ILE A 368 -14.96 -1.20 3.86
CA ILE A 368 -13.86 -1.29 2.89
C ILE A 368 -14.29 -2.43 1.96
N SER A 369 -14.86 -2.06 0.82
CA SER A 369 -15.02 -2.91 -0.36
C SER A 369 -14.24 -2.26 -1.49
#